data_AF-B2J9Y9-F1
#
_entry.id   AF-B2J9Y9-F1
#
_cell.length_a   1.000
_cell.length_b   1.000
_cell.length_c   1.000
_cell.angle_alpha   90.00
_cell.angle_beta   90.00
_cell.angle_gamma   90.00
#
_symmetry.space_group_name_H-M   'P 1'
#
loop_
_entity.id
_entity.type
_entity.pdbx_description
1 polymer ?
#
loop_
_entity_poly.entity_id
_entity_poly.type
_entity_poly.pdbx_seq_one_letter_code
_entity_poly.pdbx_strand_id
1 'polypeptide(L)'
;MPIAVGMIETKGFPAVVEAADAMVKAARVTLVGYEKIGSARVTVIVRGDVSEVQASVAAGVEAAKRVFGGEVLSTHIIARPHENLEYVLPIRYTEAVEQFRT
;
A
#
# COMPACT_ATOMS: atom_id res chain seq x y z
N MET A 1 2.73 2.89 19.56
CA MET A 1 3.17 4.01 18.69
C MET A 1 2.30 4.00 17.44
N PRO A 2 1.93 5.15 16.85
CA PRO A 2 1.13 5.17 15.63
C PRO A 2 1.91 4.51 14.49
N ILE A 3 1.26 3.59 13.78
CA ILE A 3 1.83 2.80 12.68
C ILE A 3 1.66 3.58 11.38
N ALA A 4 2.72 3.69 10.58
CA ALA A 4 2.68 4.41 9.32
C ALA A 4 1.73 3.75 8.30
N VAL A 5 1.31 4.52 7.30
CA VAL A 5 0.56 4.02 6.13
C VAL A 5 1.28 4.43 4.85
N GLY A 6 1.43 3.47 3.93
CA GLY A 6 1.97 3.69 2.60
C GLY A 6 0.95 3.31 1.53
N MET A 7 0.87 4.10 0.47
CA MET A 7 -0.12 3.93 -0.59
C MET A 7 0.56 4.02 -1.96
N ILE A 8 0.20 3.09 -2.85
CA ILE A 8 0.53 3.15 -4.28
C ILE A 8 -0.77 3.02 -5.07
N GLU A 9 -1.03 4.00 -5.92
CA GLU A 9 -2.15 4.00 -6.86
C GLU A 9 -1.64 3.76 -8.27
N THR A 10 -2.26 2.83 -8.98
CA THR A 10 -1.94 2.53 -10.38
C THR A 10 -3.16 2.68 -11.28
N LYS A 11 -2.91 2.83 -12.57
CA LYS A 11 -3.93 2.64 -13.61
C LYS A 11 -3.90 1.19 -14.07
N GLY A 12 -5.00 0.49 -13.87
CA GLY A 12 -5.14 -0.93 -14.15
C GLY A 12 -4.75 -1.81 -12.98
N PHE A 13 -5.42 -2.96 -12.89
CA PHE A 13 -5.28 -3.92 -11.79
C PHE A 13 -3.96 -4.73 -11.81
N PRO A 14 -3.40 -5.16 -12.96
CA PRO A 14 -2.16 -5.94 -12.95
C PRO A 14 -0.98 -5.22 -12.28
N ALA A 15 -0.84 -3.92 -12.53
CA ALA A 15 0.22 -3.10 -11.92
C ALA A 15 0.04 -2.95 -10.40
N VAL A 16 -1.19 -2.86 -9.91
CA VAL A 16 -1.46 -2.74 -8.47
C VAL A 16 -1.13 -4.04 -7.72
N VAL A 17 -1.36 -5.19 -8.36
CA VAL A 17 -1.02 -6.51 -7.81
C VAL A 17 0.50 -6.65 -7.68
N GLU A 18 1.26 -6.29 -8.72
CA GLU A 18 2.73 -6.28 -8.68
C GLU A 18 3.26 -5.30 -7.63
N ALA A 19 2.65 -4.11 -7.52
CA ALA A 19 3.00 -3.14 -6.48
C ALA A 19 2.84 -3.75 -5.09
N ALA A 20 1.68 -4.36 -4.80
CA ALA A 20 1.42 -4.99 -3.52
C ALA A 20 2.41 -6.12 -3.20
N ASP A 21 2.67 -7.01 -4.17
CA ASP A 21 3.62 -8.13 -4.01
C ASP A 21 5.04 -7.63 -3.67
N ALA A 22 5.53 -6.64 -4.43
CA ALA A 22 6.84 -6.05 -4.17
C ALA A 22 6.91 -5.30 -2.84
N MET A 23 5.84 -4.60 -2.44
CA MET A 23 5.78 -3.90 -1.15
C MET A 23 5.96 -4.86 0.03
N VAL A 24 5.20 -5.96 0.07
CA VAL A 24 5.24 -6.92 1.20
C VAL A 24 6.48 -7.81 1.19
N LYS A 25 7.16 -7.96 0.06
CA LYS A 25 8.43 -8.71 -0.03
C LYS A 25 9.66 -7.88 0.33
N ALA A 26 9.61 -6.56 0.15
CA ALA A 26 10.77 -5.69 0.32
C ALA A 26 11.08 -5.34 1.78
N ALA A 27 10.07 -5.30 2.64
CA ALA A 27 10.22 -4.88 4.03
C ALA A 27 9.09 -5.47 4.90
N ARG A 28 9.19 -5.30 6.22
CA ARG A 28 8.21 -5.82 7.19
C ARG A 28 6.97 -4.92 7.25
N VAL A 29 6.10 -5.07 6.26
CA VAL A 29 4.81 -4.38 6.16
C VAL A 29 3.67 -5.36 5.89
N THR A 30 2.47 -4.96 6.25
CA THR A 30 1.24 -5.71 5.96
C THR A 30 0.43 -4.98 4.91
N LEU A 31 0.06 -5.67 3.83
CA LEU A 31 -1.01 -5.20 2.93
C LEU A 31 -2.35 -5.31 3.66
N VAL A 32 -2.99 -4.18 3.92
CA VAL A 32 -4.24 -4.14 4.72
C VAL A 32 -5.50 -3.98 3.88
N GLY A 33 -5.34 -3.53 2.62
CA GLY A 33 -6.46 -3.33 1.73
C GLY A 33 -6.05 -2.88 0.34
N TYR A 34 -7.04 -2.87 -0.54
CA TYR A 34 -6.99 -2.22 -1.84
C TYR A 34 -8.29 -1.47 -2.06
N GLU A 35 -8.23 -0.32 -2.74
CA GLU A 35 -9.35 0.59 -2.90
C GLU A 35 -9.56 0.91 -4.39
N LYS A 36 -10.81 0.93 -4.84
CA LYS A 36 -11.17 1.17 -6.25
C LYS A 36 -12.05 2.42 -6.34
N ILE A 37 -11.53 3.47 -6.97
CA ILE A 37 -12.24 4.76 -7.07
C ILE A 37 -12.79 5.06 -8.47
N GLY A 38 -12.75 4.09 -9.39
CA GLY A 38 -13.20 4.25 -10.78
C GLY A 38 -12.08 4.69 -11.73
N SER A 39 -12.40 4.88 -13.01
CA SER A 39 -11.42 5.28 -14.06
C SER A 39 -10.18 4.38 -14.15
N ALA A 40 -10.37 3.08 -13.84
CA ALA A 40 -9.31 2.07 -13.71
C ALA A 40 -8.23 2.42 -12.65
N ARG A 41 -8.53 3.29 -11.68
CA ARG A 41 -7.63 3.66 -10.58
C ARG A 41 -7.82 2.71 -9.42
N VAL A 42 -6.74 2.09 -8.98
CA VAL A 42 -6.74 1.18 -7.84
C VAL A 42 -5.55 1.51 -6.96
N THR A 43 -5.79 1.59 -5.65
CA THR A 43 -4.75 1.89 -4.64
C THR A 43 -4.54 0.67 -3.76
N VAL A 44 -3.30 0.27 -3.54
CA VAL A 44 -2.94 -0.70 -2.49
C VAL A 44 -2.36 0.03 -1.28
N ILE A 45 -2.69 -0.48 -0.09
CA ILE A 45 -2.45 0.20 1.17
C ILE A 45 -1.69 -0.75 2.09
N VAL A 46 -0.52 -0.33 2.57
CA VAL A 46 0.29 -1.09 3.52
C VAL A 46 0.47 -0.34 4.83
N ARG A 47 0.69 -1.11 5.90
CA ARG A 47 0.95 -0.61 7.25
C ARG A 47 2.24 -1.22 7.79
N GLY A 48 2.98 -0.47 8.60
CA GLY A 48 4.23 -0.91 9.22
C GLY A 48 4.98 0.24 9.88
N ASP A 49 6.20 -0.04 10.34
CA ASP A 49 7.10 1.02 10.79
C ASP A 49 7.46 1.93 9.61
N VAL A 50 7.69 3.23 9.88
CA VAL A 50 7.86 4.23 8.82
C VAL A 50 9.02 3.91 7.87
N SER A 51 10.12 3.34 8.38
CA SER A 51 11.27 2.92 7.56
C SER A 51 10.92 1.74 6.64
N GLU A 52 10.18 0.76 7.16
CA GLU A 52 9.72 -0.40 6.39
C GLU A 52 8.76 0.05 5.29
N VAL A 53 7.80 0.94 5.61
CA VAL A 53 6.86 1.50 4.64
C VAL A 53 7.58 2.30 3.55
N GLN A 54 8.63 3.06 3.87
CA GLN A 54 9.45 3.77 2.88
C GLN A 54 10.14 2.80 1.91
N ALA A 55 10.76 1.74 2.44
CA ALA A 55 11.41 0.73 1.62
C ALA A 55 10.39 -0.03 0.73
N SER A 56 9.26 -0.43 1.29
CA SER A 56 8.18 -1.10 0.57
C SER A 56 7.61 -0.25 -0.56
N VAL A 57 7.29 1.02 -0.31
CA VAL A 57 6.73 1.90 -1.35
C VAL A 57 7.74 2.11 -2.48
N ALA A 58 9.02 2.31 -2.16
CA ALA A 58 10.06 2.46 -3.18
C ALA A 58 10.17 1.21 -4.07
N ALA A 59 10.18 0.01 -3.48
CA ALA A 59 10.20 -1.25 -4.22
C ALA A 59 8.93 -1.46 -5.06
N GLY A 60 7.76 -1.17 -4.50
CA GLY A 60 6.46 -1.30 -5.17
C GLY A 60 6.34 -0.41 -6.40
N VAL A 61 6.83 0.84 -6.34
CA VAL A 61 6.84 1.76 -7.48
C VAL A 61 7.69 1.22 -8.62
N GLU A 62 8.90 0.74 -8.31
CA GLU A 62 9.82 0.25 -9.34
C GLU A 62 9.37 -1.08 -9.94
N ALA A 63 8.66 -1.92 -9.20
CA ALA A 63 8.06 -3.15 -9.70
C ALA A 63 6.84 -2.87 -10.59
N ALA A 64 5.92 -2.02 -10.14
CA ALA A 64 4.71 -1.67 -10.89
C ALA A 64 5.01 -1.07 -12.27
N LYS A 65 6.07 -0.26 -12.40
CA LYS A 65 6.53 0.32 -13.67
C LYS A 65 7.04 -0.71 -14.69
N ARG A 66 7.43 -1.91 -14.25
CA ARG A 66 7.92 -2.98 -15.14
C ARG A 66 6.80 -3.83 -15.74
N VAL A 67 5.59 -3.73 -15.20
CA VAL A 67 4.42 -4.42 -15.73
C VAL A 67 4.09 -3.88 -17.11
N PHE A 68 3.78 -4.75 -18.07
CA PHE A 68 3.35 -4.33 -19.41
C PHE A 68 2.09 -3.46 -19.32
N GLY A 69 2.19 -2.21 -19.78
CA GLY A 69 1.10 -1.22 -19.67
C GLY A 69 0.87 -0.71 -18.24
N GLY A 70 1.80 -0.97 -17.31
CA GLY A 70 1.71 -0.49 -15.93
C GLY A 70 2.00 1.00 -15.82
N GLU A 71 1.13 1.72 -15.10
CA GLU A 71 1.25 3.15 -14.85
C GLU A 71 1.00 3.41 -13.36
N VAL A 72 1.99 4.00 -12.68
CA VAL A 72 1.82 4.52 -11.31
C VAL A 72 1.28 5.94 -11.40
N LEU A 73 0.11 6.18 -10.79
CA LEU A 73 -0.57 7.47 -10.83
C LEU A 73 -0.18 8.36 -9.66
N SER A 74 -0.11 7.80 -8.46
CA SER A 74 0.25 8.53 -7.26
C SER A 74 0.82 7.60 -6.19
N THR A 75 1.65 8.14 -5.30
CA THR A 75 2.10 7.47 -4.07
C THR A 75 2.18 8.46 -2.92
N HIS A 76 2.01 7.96 -1.70
CA HIS A 76 2.20 8.78 -0.50
C HIS A 76 2.47 7.93 0.74
N ILE A 77 3.15 8.53 1.72
CA ILE A 77 3.41 7.93 3.02
C ILE A 77 3.02 8.92 4.11
N ILE A 78 2.26 8.44 5.10
CA ILE A 78 1.95 9.19 6.31
C ILE A 78 2.60 8.44 7.48
N ALA A 79 3.63 9.02 8.07
CA ALA A 79 4.42 8.38 9.12
C ALA A 79 3.62 8.09 10.40
N ARG A 80 2.64 8.96 10.72
CA ARG A 80 1.80 8.87 11.92
C ARG A 80 0.37 9.33 11.58
N PRO A 81 -0.45 8.47 10.94
CA PRO A 81 -1.83 8.83 10.63
C PRO A 81 -2.61 9.08 11.92
N HIS A 82 -3.47 10.09 11.92
CA HIS A 82 -4.36 10.38 13.04
C HIS A 82 -5.41 9.27 13.19
N GLU A 83 -5.72 8.86 14.41
CA GLU A 83 -6.58 7.69 14.67
C GLU A 83 -7.96 7.77 14.00
N ASN A 84 -8.56 8.97 13.91
CA ASN A 84 -9.83 9.20 13.21
C ASN A 84 -9.83 8.66 11.77
N LEU A 85 -8.69 8.65 11.08
CA LEU A 85 -8.61 8.12 9.71
C LEU A 85 -8.78 6.59 9.68
N GLU A 86 -8.44 5.87 10.74
CA GLU A 86 -8.64 4.41 10.83
C GLU A 86 -10.12 4.01 10.87
N TYR A 87 -10.97 4.91 11.36
CA TYR A 87 -12.40 4.68 11.50
C TYR A 87 -13.21 5.16 10.29
N VAL A 88 -12.61 6.00 9.44
CA VAL A 88 -13.29 6.61 8.28
C VAL A 88 -12.75 6.08 6.96
N LEU A 89 -11.43 5.94 6.82
CA LEU A 89 -10.78 5.52 5.58
C LEU A 89 -10.42 4.03 5.61
N PRO A 90 -10.32 3.36 4.45
CA PRO A 90 -10.01 1.93 4.35
C PRO A 90 -8.51 1.62 4.58
N ILE A 91 -7.92 2.18 5.64
CA ILE A 91 -6.47 2.05 5.92
C ILE A 91 -6.15 1.17 7.13
N ARG A 92 -7.16 0.71 7.86
CA ARG A 92 -6.99 -0.06 9.10
C ARG A 92 -6.59 -1.51 8.83
N TYR A 93 -5.88 -2.10 9.80
CA TYR A 93 -5.76 -3.56 9.87
C TYR A 93 -7.15 -4.20 10.01
N THR A 94 -7.30 -5.39 9.43
CA THR A 94 -8.52 -6.21 9.52
C THR A 94 -8.17 -7.58 10.07
N GLU A 95 -9.17 -8.30 10.59
CA GLU A 95 -8.98 -9.66 11.13
C GLU A 95 -8.36 -10.62 10.11
N ALA A 96 -8.69 -10.44 8.82
CA ALA A 96 -8.18 -11.28 7.73
C ALA A 96 -6.66 -11.16 7.51
N VAL A 97 -6.04 -10.08 7.97
CA VAL A 97 -4.61 -9.81 7.76
C VAL A 97 -3.79 -9.78 9.06
N GLU A 98 -4.42 -10.06 10.21
CA GLU A 98 -3.77 -9.95 11.51
C GLU A 98 -2.55 -10.88 11.64
N GLN A 99 -2.60 -12.05 10.99
CA GLN A 99 -1.47 -13.00 10.97
C GLN A 99 -0.21 -12.47 10.27
N PHE A 100 -0.33 -11.39 9.48
CA PHE A 100 0.78 -10.77 8.75
C PHE A 100 1.28 -9.48 9.41
N ARG A 101 0.74 -9.11 10.58
CA ARG A 101 1.08 -7.88 11.30
C ARG A 101 2.38 -7.97 12.11
N THR A 102 2.84 -9.18 12.40
CA THR A 102 4.02 -9.50 13.24
C THR A 102 5.32 -9.65 12.47
#